data_AF-A0A7S3T3J9-F1
#
_entry.id   AF-A0A7S3T3J9-F1
#
_cell.length_a   1.000
_cell.length_b   1.000
_cell.length_c   1.000
_cell.angle_alpha   90.00
_cell.angle_beta   90.00
_cell.angle_gamma   90.00
#
_symmetry.space_group_name_H-M   'P 1'
#
loop_
_entity.id
_entity.type
_entity.pdbx_description
1 polymer ?
#
loop_
_entity_poly.entity_id
_entity_poly.type
_entity_poly.pdbx_seq_one_letter_code
_entity_poly.pdbx_strand_id
1 'polypeptide(L)'
;DALRRRIAGASLARAVVQQDNATPCPLAIYTGMSCEAADVSAVAAPPQWCGGAVHAAYDTCVSNAIQLASHPLHEAMELGSALWSLTAEASAWQMCLLSVLAVVTVRQYFRWVMWTGLAAAFLAGQLIFVAWQMAMIALSVLCVSLLNIASKVWYVLESTSRWYRGGSISRRVALRRTLQAAGPWVEWAAAARELDSLDGKDAWRAEPPPNCDRIGAATTQLKSARESNDLQALMRLLSSMLVRDYEQTNSLALHTECRVGSKEAVERLHDELAAAVKHLAGAPCASLSYRERLQLFERASVCIGHTALCLSGGGSLAMYHLGVVQALIEAGTMPRIVSGTSGGAIVAGVLAVNTDQEMLSDIIQRDIAVRYLPDRWFPPLPQLLYNSVVLGSLVDNDVFARCTRRYYGDTTFEEAYRKTGRVVNINISSSSQGGSGARTALLLNALTAPHVLVRSAVHCSCSLPTVMKATTLLAKDPETGEIKPYAGEGNTGSAPQWIDGSFTQDIPRDRLSELFHVTQTIVSQVNPHVVLTMKRHSRRASPTPPMGGCVN
;
A
#
# COMPACT_ATOMS: atom_id res chain seq x y z
N ASP A 1 -0.74 38.55 19.86
CA ASP A 1 -2.08 39.17 19.92
C ASP A 1 -3.24 38.40 19.32
N ALA A 2 -3.10 37.61 18.24
CA ALA A 2 -4.20 36.75 17.74
C ALA A 2 -4.54 35.57 18.68
N LEU A 3 -3.57 35.07 19.46
CA LEU A 3 -3.79 33.97 20.41
C LEU A 3 -4.51 34.40 21.71
N ARG A 4 -4.32 35.66 22.14
CA ARG A 4 -4.99 36.21 23.34
C ARG A 4 -6.50 36.43 23.14
N ARG A 5 -6.96 36.64 21.90
CA ARG A 5 -8.40 36.85 21.62
C ARG A 5 -9.21 35.55 21.54
N ARG A 6 -8.58 34.37 21.42
CA ARG A 6 -9.29 33.08 21.31
C ARG A 6 -9.61 32.41 22.64
N ILE A 7 -8.94 32.78 23.72
CA ILE A 7 -9.15 32.18 25.06
C ILE A 7 -10.29 32.87 25.82
N ALA A 8 -10.64 34.12 25.48
CA ALA A 8 -11.69 34.89 26.16
C ALA A 8 -13.13 34.62 25.67
N GLY A 9 -13.34 33.73 24.70
CA GLY A 9 -14.63 33.57 24.00
C GLY A 9 -15.46 32.34 24.35
N ALA A 10 -15.01 31.46 25.26
CA ALA A 10 -15.62 30.14 25.44
C ALA A 10 -16.21 29.88 26.84
N SER A 11 -16.76 30.90 27.49
CA SER A 11 -17.58 30.72 28.70
C SER A 11 -18.90 31.46 28.61
N LEU A 12 -19.85 30.98 27.80
CA LEU A 12 -21.28 31.24 28.04
C LEU A 12 -22.15 30.37 27.11
N ALA A 13 -22.62 29.21 27.61
CA ALA A 13 -23.88 28.59 27.19
C ALA A 13 -24.32 27.49 28.20
N ARG A 14 -25.45 27.75 28.87
CA ARG A 14 -26.34 26.82 29.61
C ARG A 14 -26.73 25.61 28.71
N ALA A 15 -27.20 24.43 29.15
CA ALA A 15 -28.00 24.06 30.31
C ALA A 15 -28.21 22.52 30.37
N VAL A 16 -28.29 21.98 31.61
CA VAL A 16 -29.36 21.10 32.16
C VAL A 16 -29.49 19.65 31.65
N VAL A 17 -29.28 18.66 32.56
CA VAL A 17 -30.27 17.68 33.07
C VAL A 17 -29.58 16.58 33.93
N GLN A 18 -30.19 16.35 35.10
CA GLN A 18 -30.20 15.18 36.00
C GLN A 18 -28.99 14.76 36.86
N GLN A 19 -29.20 15.00 38.15
CA GLN A 19 -28.70 14.24 39.30
C GLN A 19 -28.98 12.75 39.14
N ASP A 20 -27.98 11.90 39.37
CA ASP A 20 -28.01 10.93 40.48
C ASP A 20 -26.70 10.15 40.63
N ASN A 21 -26.38 9.86 41.89
CA ASN A 21 -25.42 8.89 42.42
C ASN A 21 -23.92 9.21 42.47
N ALA A 22 -23.52 9.54 43.69
CA ALA A 22 -22.20 9.67 44.27
C ALA A 22 -21.25 8.47 44.02
N THR A 23 -20.02 8.78 43.60
CA THR A 23 -18.76 8.16 44.06
C THR A 23 -17.61 9.18 43.90
N PRO A 24 -16.76 9.47 44.91
CA PRO A 24 -15.63 10.38 44.74
C PRO A 24 -14.34 9.61 44.42
N CYS A 25 -13.58 10.09 43.43
CA CYS A 25 -12.18 9.71 43.18
C CYS A 25 -11.25 10.84 43.67
N PRO A 26 -10.14 10.55 44.36
CA PRO A 26 -9.36 11.54 45.14
C PRO A 26 -8.12 12.08 44.40
N LEU A 27 -7.51 13.13 45.00
CA LEU A 27 -6.30 13.92 44.64
C LEU A 27 -6.56 15.14 43.73
N ALA A 28 -6.12 16.37 44.05
CA ALA A 28 -5.40 16.93 45.18
C ALA A 28 -5.54 18.47 45.16
N ILE A 29 -5.66 19.09 46.33
CA ILE A 29 -5.58 20.54 46.55
C ILE A 29 -4.33 20.81 47.42
N TYR A 30 -3.75 22.00 47.22
CA TYR A 30 -2.71 22.70 48.00
C TYR A 30 -1.27 22.38 47.57
N THR A 31 -0.47 23.36 47.15
CA THR A 31 -0.17 24.68 47.75
C THR A 31 0.07 25.73 46.64
N GLY A 32 -0.13 27.05 46.78
CA GLY A 32 -0.11 27.89 47.95
C GLY A 32 1.19 28.69 48.10
N MET A 33 1.69 29.37 47.05
CA MET A 33 2.75 30.39 47.18
C MET A 33 2.52 31.59 46.24
N SER A 34 2.70 32.78 46.82
CA SER A 34 2.49 34.12 46.29
C SER A 34 3.50 34.53 45.21
N CYS A 35 3.03 35.32 44.25
CA CYS A 35 3.85 35.98 43.23
C CYS A 35 4.60 37.19 43.81
N GLU A 36 5.93 37.21 43.68
CA GLU A 36 6.72 38.44 43.68
C GLU A 36 7.34 38.66 42.29
N ALA A 37 7.44 39.94 41.95
CA ALA A 37 7.71 40.47 40.62
C ALA A 37 9.11 40.09 40.09
N ALA A 38 9.17 39.77 38.80
CA ALA A 38 10.40 39.57 38.06
C ALA A 38 11.08 40.91 37.75
N ASP A 39 12.39 40.98 37.99
CA ASP A 39 13.27 42.03 37.48
C ASP A 39 13.98 41.56 36.21
N VAL A 40 14.04 42.44 35.21
CA VAL A 40 14.46 42.15 33.84
C VAL A 40 15.85 42.74 33.59
N SER A 41 16.90 41.92 33.65
CA SER A 41 18.16 42.22 32.92
C SER A 41 19.12 41.02 32.93
N ALA A 42 19.28 40.36 31.78
CA ALA A 42 20.57 39.86 31.28
C ALA A 42 20.35 39.03 30.00
N VAL A 43 20.83 39.57 28.87
CA VAL A 43 21.01 38.85 27.61
C VAL A 43 22.35 38.12 27.68
N ALA A 44 22.36 36.78 27.62
CA ALA A 44 23.54 36.00 27.25
C ALA A 44 23.17 34.57 26.77
N ALA A 45 23.45 34.30 25.48
CA ALA A 45 23.75 33.02 24.81
C ALA A 45 22.79 31.79 24.96
N PRO A 46 22.68 30.92 23.93
CA PRO A 46 21.70 29.83 23.94
C PRO A 46 22.18 28.68 24.84
N PRO A 47 21.35 28.14 25.76
CA PRO A 47 21.75 26.99 26.54
C PRO A 47 21.54 25.70 25.72
N GLN A 48 22.60 24.90 25.68
CA GLN A 48 22.61 23.52 25.23
C GLN A 48 21.50 22.72 25.93
N TRP A 49 20.63 22.10 25.16
CA TRP A 49 19.50 21.32 25.66
C TRP A 49 19.90 19.90 26.07
N CYS A 50 19.31 19.48 27.19
CA CYS A 50 18.78 18.12 27.46
C CYS A 50 19.73 16.98 27.85
N GLY A 51 20.72 17.24 28.71
CA GLY A 51 21.32 16.19 29.55
C GLY A 51 20.89 16.30 31.02
N GLY A 52 21.13 17.49 31.60
CA GLY A 52 20.91 17.74 33.02
C GLY A 52 19.45 17.80 33.45
N ALA A 53 18.54 18.33 32.63
CA ALA A 53 17.11 18.42 32.98
C ALA A 53 16.40 17.05 32.97
N VAL A 54 16.84 16.13 32.10
CA VAL A 54 16.32 14.75 32.04
C VAL A 54 16.88 13.93 33.20
N HIS A 55 18.16 14.09 33.52
CA HIS A 55 18.74 13.47 34.72
C HIS A 55 18.15 14.03 36.01
N ALA A 56 17.96 15.34 36.13
CA ALA A 56 17.32 15.95 37.29
C ALA A 56 15.85 15.50 37.42
N ALA A 57 15.09 15.43 36.32
CA ALA A 57 13.72 14.91 36.35
C ALA A 57 13.68 13.42 36.71
N TYR A 58 14.64 12.62 36.23
CA TYR A 58 14.78 11.21 36.58
C TYR A 58 15.14 11.04 38.06
N ASP A 59 16.13 11.77 38.57
CA ASP A 59 16.53 11.73 39.97
C ASP A 59 15.43 12.25 40.90
N THR A 60 14.66 13.26 40.47
CA THR A 60 13.50 13.75 41.22
C THR A 60 12.36 12.73 41.20
N CYS A 61 12.12 12.04 40.08
CA CYS A 61 11.14 10.95 40.00
C CYS A 61 11.55 9.74 40.83
N VAL A 62 12.83 9.37 40.82
CA VAL A 62 13.38 8.26 41.63
C VAL A 62 13.36 8.64 43.12
N SER A 63 13.74 9.87 43.47
CA SER A 63 13.66 10.38 44.84
C SER A 63 12.21 10.44 45.35
N ASN A 64 11.28 10.93 44.52
CA ASN A 64 9.85 10.94 44.84
C ASN A 64 9.25 9.53 44.90
N ALA A 65 9.72 8.60 44.06
CA ALA A 65 9.30 7.19 44.12
C ALA A 65 9.85 6.49 45.37
N ILE A 66 11.07 6.79 45.78
CA ILE A 66 11.66 6.31 47.04
C ILE A 66 10.91 6.91 48.24
N GLN A 67 10.54 8.20 48.20
CA GLN A 67 9.72 8.84 49.24
C GLN A 67 8.28 8.29 49.28
N LEU A 68 7.65 8.03 48.13
CA LEU A 68 6.35 7.37 48.06
C LEU A 68 6.41 5.90 48.53
N ALA A 69 7.55 5.23 48.36
CA ALA A 69 7.75 3.86 48.84
C ALA A 69 8.08 3.79 50.34
N SER A 70 8.62 4.87 50.94
CA SER A 70 8.92 4.96 52.37
C SER A 70 7.79 5.54 53.22
N HIS A 71 6.88 6.33 52.63
CA HIS A 71 5.68 6.86 53.28
C HIS A 71 4.80 5.80 53.98
N PRO A 72 4.50 4.63 53.38
CA PRO A 72 3.66 3.61 54.01
C PRO A 72 4.33 2.96 55.24
N LEU A 73 5.66 2.93 55.29
CA LEU A 73 6.42 2.37 56.42
C LEU A 73 6.43 3.33 57.61
N HIS A 74 6.55 4.64 57.35
CA HIS A 74 6.54 5.67 58.39
C HIS A 74 5.13 5.91 58.95
N GLU A 75 4.11 5.91 58.09
CA GLU A 75 2.70 5.95 58.52
C GLU A 75 2.26 4.67 59.25
N ALA A 76 2.77 3.49 58.88
CA ALA A 76 2.49 2.24 59.60
C ALA A 76 3.10 2.23 61.01
N MET A 77 4.26 2.87 61.22
CA MET A 77 4.87 3.00 62.55
C MET A 77 4.11 3.98 63.45
N GLU A 78 3.61 5.09 62.90
CA GLU A 78 2.74 6.02 63.65
C GLU A 78 1.33 5.47 63.90
N LEU A 79 0.75 4.72 62.94
CA LEU A 79 -0.49 3.97 63.19
C LEU A 79 -0.29 2.90 64.24
N GLY A 80 0.88 2.26 64.30
CA GLY A 80 1.22 1.25 65.30
C GLY A 80 1.26 1.81 66.72
N SER A 81 1.81 3.01 66.92
CA SER A 81 1.83 3.68 68.23
C SER A 81 0.45 4.22 68.63
N ALA A 82 -0.34 4.73 67.67
CA ALA A 82 -1.71 5.17 67.89
C ALA A 82 -2.65 3.98 68.23
N LEU A 83 -2.54 2.86 67.51
CA LEU A 83 -3.28 1.62 67.79
C LEU A 83 -2.92 1.05 69.16
N TRP A 84 -1.65 1.07 69.57
CA TRP A 84 -1.22 0.64 70.91
C TRP A 84 -1.93 1.41 72.02
N SER A 85 -2.11 2.72 71.87
CA SER A 85 -2.84 3.55 72.85
C SER A 85 -4.35 3.28 72.89
N LEU A 86 -4.96 2.85 71.77
CA LEU A 86 -6.37 2.45 71.68
C LEU A 86 -6.66 1.07 72.28
N THR A 87 -5.66 0.18 72.34
CA THR A 87 -5.82 -1.18 72.87
C THR A 87 -5.82 -1.26 74.41
N ALA A 88 -5.43 -0.19 75.10
CA ALA A 88 -5.34 -0.15 76.57
C ALA A 88 -6.71 -0.07 77.29
N GLU A 89 -7.77 0.38 76.61
CA GLU A 89 -9.14 0.52 77.17
C GLU A 89 -10.21 -0.20 76.33
N ALA A 90 -9.81 -1.03 75.35
CA ALA A 90 -10.73 -1.65 74.40
C ALA A 90 -11.42 -2.92 74.94
N SER A 91 -12.72 -3.03 74.70
CA SER A 91 -13.50 -4.23 74.99
C SER A 91 -13.15 -5.39 74.05
N ALA A 92 -13.34 -6.65 74.49
CA ALA A 92 -12.89 -7.85 73.76
C ALA A 92 -13.38 -7.93 72.30
N TRP A 93 -14.56 -7.40 71.98
CA TRP A 93 -15.08 -7.39 70.62
C TRP A 93 -14.38 -6.36 69.70
N GLN A 94 -13.90 -5.24 70.25
CA GLN A 94 -13.14 -4.23 69.51
C GLN A 94 -11.75 -4.76 69.14
N MET A 95 -11.13 -5.54 70.02
CA MET A 95 -9.87 -6.22 69.75
C MET A 95 -10.01 -7.27 68.63
N CYS A 96 -11.11 -8.04 68.62
CA CYS A 96 -11.40 -8.95 67.51
C CYS A 96 -11.59 -8.19 66.18
N LEU A 97 -12.34 -7.09 66.19
CA LEU A 97 -12.58 -6.30 64.98
C LEU A 97 -11.29 -5.67 64.43
N LEU A 98 -10.44 -5.11 65.29
CA LEU A 98 -9.13 -4.55 64.92
C LEU A 98 -8.20 -5.64 64.36
N SER A 99 -8.23 -6.84 64.94
CA SER A 99 -7.45 -7.98 64.44
C SER A 99 -7.89 -8.40 63.04
N VAL A 100 -9.19 -8.46 62.79
CA VAL A 100 -9.74 -8.78 61.45
C VAL A 100 -9.39 -7.68 60.45
N LEU A 101 -9.52 -6.41 60.82
CA LEU A 101 -9.13 -5.28 59.97
C LEU A 101 -7.63 -5.31 59.65
N ALA A 102 -6.77 -5.58 60.63
CA ALA A 102 -5.33 -5.70 60.42
C ALA A 102 -4.98 -6.85 59.45
N VAL A 103 -5.64 -8.00 59.57
CA VAL A 103 -5.44 -9.13 58.64
C VAL A 103 -5.90 -8.76 57.22
N VAL A 104 -7.02 -8.04 57.09
CA VAL A 104 -7.54 -7.59 55.78
C VAL A 104 -6.62 -6.55 55.14
N THR A 105 -6.12 -5.57 55.90
CA THR A 105 -5.21 -4.54 55.38
C THR A 105 -3.85 -5.12 54.99
N VAL A 106 -3.28 -6.03 55.79
CA VAL A 106 -2.03 -6.74 55.46
C VAL A 106 -2.21 -7.59 54.20
N ARG A 107 -3.32 -8.32 54.07
CA ARG A 107 -3.64 -9.10 52.87
C ARG A 107 -3.80 -8.21 51.64
N GLN A 108 -4.45 -7.05 51.78
CA GLN A 108 -4.64 -6.10 50.70
C GLN A 108 -3.31 -5.45 50.28
N TYR A 109 -2.47 -5.07 51.23
CA TYR A 109 -1.13 -4.54 50.98
C TYR A 109 -0.24 -5.55 50.25
N PHE A 110 -0.19 -6.80 50.73
CA PHE A 110 0.56 -7.88 50.06
C PHE A 110 0.06 -8.09 48.62
N ARG A 111 -1.26 -8.04 48.40
CA ARG A 111 -1.85 -8.13 47.06
C ARG A 111 -1.41 -6.97 46.16
N TRP A 112 -1.40 -5.74 46.66
CA TRP A 112 -0.92 -4.57 45.92
C TRP A 112 0.55 -4.69 45.54
N VAL A 113 1.43 -5.03 46.49
CA VAL A 113 2.88 -5.20 46.25
C VAL A 113 3.15 -6.29 45.21
N MET A 114 2.42 -7.41 45.28
CA MET A 114 2.52 -8.49 44.30
C MET A 114 2.07 -8.03 42.90
N TRP A 115 0.96 -7.30 42.78
CA TRP A 115 0.49 -6.80 41.49
C TRP A 115 1.43 -5.75 40.89
N THR A 116 1.99 -4.84 41.70
CA THR A 116 2.96 -3.85 41.22
C THR A 116 4.27 -4.52 40.82
N GLY A 117 4.74 -5.52 41.57
CA GLY A 117 5.92 -6.31 41.21
C GLY A 117 5.72 -7.09 39.90
N LEU A 118 4.55 -7.71 39.73
CA LEU A 118 4.19 -8.43 38.51
C LEU A 118 4.10 -7.48 37.30
N ALA A 119 3.50 -6.29 37.46
CA ALA A 119 3.42 -5.27 36.42
C ALA A 119 4.80 -4.75 36.01
N ALA A 120 5.69 -4.48 36.97
CA ALA A 120 7.06 -4.07 36.71
C ALA A 120 7.86 -5.17 35.99
N ALA A 121 7.72 -6.42 36.41
CA ALA A 121 8.34 -7.56 35.74
C ALA A 121 7.83 -7.74 34.31
N PHE A 122 6.52 -7.56 34.09
CA PHE A 122 5.93 -7.61 32.74
C PHE A 122 6.45 -6.48 31.85
N LEU A 123 6.53 -5.25 32.36
CA LEU A 123 7.10 -4.10 31.62
C LEU A 123 8.57 -4.32 31.29
N ALA A 124 9.37 -4.83 32.23
CA ALA A 124 10.77 -5.19 31.99
C ALA A 124 10.89 -6.28 30.91
N GLY A 125 10.03 -7.30 30.96
CA GLY A 125 9.94 -8.34 29.92
C GLY A 125 9.59 -7.75 28.54
N GLN A 126 8.66 -6.81 28.45
CA GLN A 126 8.33 -6.11 27.22
C GLN A 126 9.51 -5.28 26.68
N LEU A 127 10.24 -4.57 27.55
CA LEU A 127 11.42 -3.80 27.15
C LEU A 127 12.54 -4.71 26.63
N ILE A 128 12.79 -5.84 27.30
CA ILE A 128 13.74 -6.86 26.83
C ILE A 128 13.32 -7.41 25.47
N PHE A 129 12.03 -7.71 25.29
CA PHE A 129 11.49 -8.18 24.02
C PHE A 129 11.65 -7.14 22.90
N VAL A 130 11.33 -5.87 23.16
CA VAL A 130 11.53 -4.78 22.18
C VAL A 130 13.00 -4.60 21.85
N ALA A 131 13.90 -4.62 22.85
CA ALA A 131 15.34 -4.54 22.64
C ALA A 131 15.86 -5.70 21.79
N TRP A 132 15.37 -6.93 22.04
CA TRP A 132 15.67 -8.10 21.24
C TRP A 132 15.19 -7.96 19.79
N GLN A 133 13.97 -7.47 19.57
CA GLN A 133 13.44 -7.20 18.23
C GLN A 133 14.28 -6.15 17.49
N MET A 134 14.66 -5.07 18.16
CA MET A 134 15.53 -4.04 17.58
C MET A 134 16.91 -4.58 17.21
N ALA A 135 17.49 -5.44 18.06
CA ALA A 135 18.75 -6.11 17.76
C ALA A 135 18.63 -7.07 16.55
N MET A 136 17.54 -7.83 16.46
CA MET A 136 17.27 -8.71 15.32
C MET A 136 17.06 -7.93 14.01
N ILE A 137 16.37 -6.79 14.06
CA ILE A 137 16.24 -5.87 12.92
C ILE A 137 17.61 -5.34 12.52
N ALA A 138 18.43 -4.87 13.47
CA ALA A 138 19.77 -4.37 13.20
C ALA A 138 20.68 -5.45 12.58
N LEU A 139 20.65 -6.67 13.10
CA LEU A 139 21.37 -7.82 12.53
C LEU A 139 20.89 -8.14 11.12
N SER A 140 19.57 -8.11 10.88
CA SER A 140 18.99 -8.35 9.56
C SER A 140 19.43 -7.28 8.55
N VAL A 141 19.41 -6.00 8.94
CA VAL A 141 19.90 -4.89 8.12
C VAL A 141 21.39 -5.02 7.84
N LEU A 142 22.19 -5.45 8.82
CA LEU A 142 23.61 -5.71 8.64
C LEU A 142 23.85 -6.85 7.65
N CYS A 143 23.15 -7.98 7.80
CA CYS A 143 23.22 -9.13 6.88
C CYS A 143 22.84 -8.73 5.45
N VAL A 144 21.75 -7.98 5.27
CA VAL A 144 21.33 -7.46 3.95
C VAL A 144 22.38 -6.51 3.38
N SER A 145 22.98 -5.65 4.21
CA SER A 145 24.04 -4.73 3.78
C SER A 145 25.29 -5.48 3.31
N LEU A 146 25.70 -6.52 4.07
CA LEU A 146 26.82 -7.40 3.69
C LEU A 146 26.52 -8.19 2.42
N LEU A 147 25.32 -8.75 2.27
CA LEU A 147 24.89 -9.42 1.05
C LEU A 147 24.87 -8.48 -0.16
N ASN A 148 24.44 -7.22 0.03
CA ASN A 148 24.50 -6.21 -1.02
C ASN A 148 25.94 -5.87 -1.41
N ILE A 149 26.85 -5.76 -0.43
CA ILE A 149 28.28 -5.57 -0.71
C ILE A 149 28.85 -6.78 -1.44
N ALA A 150 28.60 -8.00 -0.96
CA ALA A 150 29.04 -9.23 -1.61
C ALA A 150 28.49 -9.37 -3.03
N SER A 151 27.21 -9.01 -3.26
CA SER A 151 26.61 -9.00 -4.60
C SER A 151 27.26 -7.95 -5.50
N LYS A 152 27.62 -6.77 -4.97
CA LYS A 152 28.37 -5.75 -5.73
C LYS A 152 29.78 -6.24 -6.06
N VAL A 153 30.48 -6.88 -5.12
CA VAL A 153 31.83 -7.44 -5.33
C VAL A 153 31.79 -8.58 -6.35
N TRP A 154 30.86 -9.52 -6.20
CA TRP A 154 30.62 -10.59 -7.18
C TRP A 154 30.33 -10.01 -8.56
N TYR A 155 29.46 -9.00 -8.64
CA TYR A 155 29.15 -8.32 -9.89
C TYR A 155 30.38 -7.65 -10.50
N VAL A 156 31.22 -7.00 -9.69
CA VAL A 156 32.48 -6.40 -10.15
C VAL A 156 33.40 -7.49 -10.69
N LEU A 157 33.60 -8.59 -9.95
CA LEU A 157 34.43 -9.73 -10.35
C LEU A 157 33.92 -10.43 -11.62
N GLU A 158 32.61 -10.63 -11.73
CA GLU A 158 31.98 -11.19 -12.92
C GLU A 158 32.09 -10.21 -14.10
N SER A 159 31.97 -8.90 -13.84
CA SER A 159 32.17 -7.87 -14.86
C SER A 159 33.62 -7.76 -15.34
N THR A 160 34.62 -7.98 -14.47
CA THR A 160 36.04 -8.09 -14.85
C THR A 160 36.36 -9.43 -15.53
N SER A 161 35.65 -10.51 -15.20
CA SER A 161 35.74 -11.76 -15.96
C SER A 161 35.16 -11.60 -17.39
N ARG A 162 34.05 -10.87 -17.51
CA ARG A 162 33.45 -10.48 -18.81
C ARG A 162 34.29 -9.41 -19.54
N TRP A 163 35.07 -8.59 -18.83
CA TRP A 163 36.05 -7.63 -19.39
C TRP A 163 37.13 -8.34 -20.20
N TYR A 164 37.68 -9.44 -19.66
CA TYR A 164 38.63 -10.28 -20.39
C TYR A 164 38.04 -10.96 -21.64
N ARG A 165 36.71 -11.12 -21.70
CA ARG A 165 35.98 -11.74 -22.82
C ARG A 165 35.47 -10.74 -23.87
N GLY A 166 35.86 -9.47 -23.81
CA GLY A 166 35.76 -8.55 -24.96
C GLY A 166 34.58 -7.57 -24.99
N GLY A 167 34.35 -6.77 -23.94
CA GLY A 167 33.41 -5.64 -24.02
C GLY A 167 33.89 -4.38 -23.27
N SER A 168 33.73 -3.20 -23.89
CA SER A 168 34.11 -1.91 -23.29
C SER A 168 33.28 -1.60 -22.04
N ILE A 169 33.92 -1.61 -20.85
CA ILE A 169 33.29 -1.24 -19.57
C ILE A 169 32.68 0.17 -19.65
N SER A 170 33.39 1.10 -20.28
CA SER A 170 32.93 2.48 -20.46
C SER A 170 31.59 2.52 -21.20
N ARG A 171 31.40 1.68 -22.21
CA ARG A 171 30.12 1.59 -22.95
C ARG A 171 29.01 1.01 -22.09
N ARG A 172 29.25 -0.07 -21.34
CA ARG A 172 28.24 -0.64 -20.42
C ARG A 172 27.84 0.35 -19.32
N VAL A 173 28.80 1.08 -18.76
CA VAL A 173 28.55 2.11 -17.74
C VAL A 173 27.74 3.26 -18.34
N ALA A 174 28.10 3.72 -19.54
CA ALA A 174 27.33 4.73 -20.25
C ALA A 174 25.88 4.28 -20.49
N LEU A 175 25.66 3.07 -21.01
CA LEU A 175 24.32 2.53 -21.24
C LEU A 175 23.51 2.38 -19.95
N ARG A 176 24.13 1.98 -18.84
CA ARG A 176 23.42 1.93 -17.54
C ARG A 176 23.03 3.32 -17.03
N ARG A 177 23.86 4.34 -17.26
CA ARG A 177 23.49 5.73 -16.97
C ARG A 177 22.35 6.18 -17.86
N THR A 178 22.38 5.83 -19.15
CA THR A 178 21.26 6.08 -20.06
C THR A 178 19.99 5.39 -19.58
N LEU A 179 20.03 4.12 -19.17
CA LEU A 179 18.85 3.42 -18.63
C LEU A 179 18.27 4.06 -17.36
N GLN A 180 19.11 4.71 -16.55
CA GLN A 180 18.66 5.43 -15.34
C GLN A 180 18.11 6.82 -15.65
N ALA A 181 18.56 7.44 -16.74
CA ALA A 181 18.23 8.82 -17.11
C ALA A 181 17.19 8.92 -18.24
N ALA A 182 16.98 7.84 -19.00
CA ALA A 182 16.09 7.83 -20.15
C ALA A 182 14.66 8.17 -19.71
N GLY A 183 14.09 9.17 -20.36
CA GLY A 183 12.68 9.55 -20.20
C GLY A 183 11.77 8.65 -21.04
N PRO A 184 11.88 8.70 -22.38
CA PRO A 184 11.00 7.94 -23.26
C PRO A 184 11.40 6.45 -23.34
N TRP A 185 10.39 5.60 -23.42
CA TRP A 185 10.48 4.15 -23.59
C TRP A 185 11.36 3.75 -24.78
N VAL A 186 11.26 4.47 -25.90
CA VAL A 186 12.02 4.15 -27.12
C VAL A 186 13.53 4.25 -26.87
N GLU A 187 13.97 5.29 -26.18
CA GLU A 187 15.39 5.47 -25.80
C GLU A 187 15.82 4.41 -24.78
N TRP A 188 14.98 4.17 -23.76
CA TRP A 188 15.24 3.16 -22.75
C TRP A 188 15.38 1.76 -23.38
N ALA A 189 14.47 1.38 -24.28
CA ALA A 189 14.46 0.08 -24.94
C ALA A 189 15.65 -0.10 -25.89
N ALA A 190 16.07 0.95 -26.60
CA ALA A 190 17.28 0.91 -27.44
C ALA A 190 18.54 0.66 -26.60
N ALA A 191 18.72 1.43 -25.51
CA ALA A 191 19.84 1.24 -24.60
C ALA A 191 19.82 -0.13 -23.90
N ALA A 192 18.62 -0.63 -23.58
CA ALA A 192 18.44 -1.93 -22.93
C ALA A 192 18.83 -3.09 -23.86
N ARG A 193 18.43 -3.05 -25.13
CA ARG A 193 18.82 -4.04 -26.14
C ARG A 193 20.33 -4.05 -26.37
N GLU A 194 20.96 -2.87 -26.51
CA GLU A 194 22.41 -2.79 -26.67
C GLU A 194 23.14 -3.36 -25.43
N LEU A 195 22.65 -3.04 -24.23
CA LEU A 195 23.24 -3.57 -23.00
C LEU A 195 23.03 -5.08 -22.85
N ASP A 196 21.88 -5.62 -23.27
CA ASP A 196 21.62 -7.05 -23.30
C ASP A 196 22.56 -7.79 -24.26
N SER A 197 22.82 -7.21 -25.44
CA SER A 197 23.79 -7.74 -26.41
C SER A 197 25.20 -7.78 -25.83
N LEU A 198 25.65 -6.68 -25.20
CA LEU A 198 26.94 -6.64 -24.50
C LEU A 198 26.99 -7.62 -23.32
N ASP A 199 25.89 -7.83 -22.60
CA ASP A 199 25.79 -8.79 -21.50
C ASP A 199 25.74 -10.26 -21.98
N GLY A 200 25.76 -10.50 -23.30
CA GLY A 200 25.79 -11.83 -23.92
C GLY A 200 24.43 -12.54 -23.87
N LYS A 201 23.35 -11.78 -23.69
CA LYS A 201 22.00 -12.34 -23.52
C LYS A 201 21.34 -12.74 -24.83
N ASP A 202 21.86 -12.26 -25.97
CA ASP A 202 21.42 -12.69 -27.30
C ASP A 202 21.53 -14.21 -27.47
N ALA A 203 22.59 -14.82 -26.91
CA ALA A 203 22.76 -16.27 -26.90
C ALA A 203 21.61 -16.99 -26.17
N TRP A 204 21.09 -16.41 -25.08
CA TRP A 204 19.91 -16.94 -24.41
C TRP A 204 18.64 -16.70 -25.23
N ARG A 205 18.50 -15.59 -25.97
CA ARG A 205 17.33 -15.37 -26.83
C ARG A 205 17.26 -16.38 -27.97
N ALA A 206 18.41 -16.73 -28.53
CA ALA A 206 18.57 -17.72 -29.59
C ALA A 206 18.39 -19.16 -29.10
N GLU A 207 18.67 -19.45 -27.82
CA GLU A 207 18.50 -20.78 -27.25
C GLU A 207 17.01 -21.21 -27.29
N PRO A 208 16.70 -22.38 -27.88
CA PRO A 208 15.33 -22.81 -28.10
C PRO A 208 14.58 -23.02 -26.77
N PRO A 209 13.30 -22.60 -26.67
CA PRO A 209 12.47 -22.92 -25.52
C PRO A 209 12.16 -24.44 -25.45
N PRO A 210 11.72 -24.97 -24.29
CA PRO A 210 11.40 -26.40 -24.15
C PRO A 210 10.41 -26.93 -25.18
N ASN A 211 9.43 -26.10 -25.58
CA ASN A 211 8.39 -26.44 -26.56
C ASN A 211 8.72 -25.94 -27.98
N CYS A 212 10.01 -25.76 -28.31
CA CYS A 212 10.45 -25.14 -29.56
C CYS A 212 9.88 -25.82 -30.80
N ASP A 213 9.81 -27.15 -30.82
CA ASP A 213 9.34 -27.89 -32.00
C ASP A 213 7.88 -27.56 -32.34
N ARG A 214 7.01 -27.48 -31.31
CA ARG A 214 5.59 -27.15 -31.48
C ARG A 214 5.41 -25.69 -31.86
N ILE A 215 6.13 -24.79 -31.20
CA ILE A 215 6.13 -23.35 -31.50
C ILE A 215 6.60 -23.10 -32.94
N GLY A 216 7.68 -23.77 -33.35
CA GLY A 216 8.24 -23.66 -34.70
C GLY A 216 7.31 -24.23 -35.77
N ALA A 217 6.70 -25.39 -35.52
CA ALA A 217 5.70 -25.98 -36.41
C ALA A 217 4.47 -25.07 -36.57
N ALA A 218 3.93 -24.55 -35.46
CA ALA A 218 2.79 -23.62 -35.48
C ALA A 218 3.11 -22.34 -36.26
N THR A 219 4.29 -21.75 -36.02
CA THR A 219 4.77 -20.56 -36.75
C THR A 219 4.87 -20.82 -38.24
N THR A 220 5.43 -21.98 -38.64
CA THR A 220 5.60 -22.35 -40.05
C THR A 220 4.24 -22.58 -40.73
N GLN A 221 3.31 -23.24 -40.04
CA GLN A 221 1.95 -23.48 -40.55
C GLN A 221 1.19 -22.17 -40.76
N LEU A 222 1.23 -21.25 -39.77
CA LEU A 222 0.62 -19.93 -39.88
C LEU A 222 1.22 -19.13 -41.04
N LYS A 223 2.54 -19.09 -41.13
CA LYS A 223 3.25 -18.36 -42.18
C LYS A 223 2.90 -18.90 -43.56
N SER A 224 2.94 -20.23 -43.74
CA SER A 224 2.58 -20.88 -45.01
C SER A 224 1.13 -20.58 -45.42
N ALA A 225 0.17 -20.69 -44.49
CA ALA A 225 -1.24 -20.37 -44.76
C ALA A 225 -1.46 -18.88 -45.07
N ARG A 226 -0.67 -17.98 -44.47
CA ARG A 226 -0.71 -16.54 -44.76
C ARG A 226 -0.14 -16.22 -46.13
N GLU A 227 1.01 -16.79 -46.47
CA GLU A 227 1.70 -16.56 -47.76
C GLU A 227 0.93 -17.18 -48.94
N SER A 228 0.27 -18.31 -48.74
CA SER A 228 -0.61 -18.94 -49.74
C SER A 228 -1.98 -18.26 -49.86
N ASN A 229 -2.27 -17.28 -48.99
CA ASN A 229 -3.56 -16.59 -48.88
C ASN A 229 -4.75 -17.56 -48.65
N ASP A 230 -4.52 -18.70 -47.99
CA ASP A 230 -5.57 -19.64 -47.60
C ASP A 230 -6.27 -19.16 -46.32
N LEU A 231 -7.27 -18.30 -46.52
CA LEU A 231 -8.03 -17.70 -45.42
C LEU A 231 -8.73 -18.76 -44.56
N GLN A 232 -9.20 -19.85 -45.15
CA GLN A 232 -9.92 -20.91 -44.42
C GLN A 232 -8.96 -21.70 -43.53
N ALA A 233 -7.75 -22.01 -44.01
CA ALA A 233 -6.70 -22.60 -43.19
C ALA A 233 -6.28 -21.66 -42.05
N LEU A 234 -6.09 -20.37 -42.34
CA LEU A 234 -5.77 -19.37 -41.32
C LEU A 234 -6.84 -19.32 -40.23
N MET A 235 -8.12 -19.31 -40.60
CA MET A 235 -9.21 -19.34 -39.62
C MET A 235 -9.14 -20.58 -38.74
N ARG A 236 -8.89 -21.77 -39.30
CA ARG A 236 -8.75 -23.03 -38.52
C ARG A 236 -7.54 -23.02 -37.59
N LEU A 237 -6.41 -22.47 -38.02
CA LEU A 237 -5.20 -22.37 -37.20
C LEU A 237 -5.37 -21.35 -36.07
N LEU A 238 -5.85 -20.15 -36.38
CA LEU A 238 -6.09 -19.13 -35.36
C LEU A 238 -7.15 -19.57 -34.36
N SER A 239 -8.14 -20.34 -34.81
CA SER A 239 -9.15 -20.95 -33.95
C SER A 239 -8.56 -21.82 -32.82
N SER A 240 -7.44 -22.51 -33.07
CA SER A 240 -6.78 -23.38 -32.09
C SER A 240 -5.66 -22.69 -31.34
N MET A 241 -5.01 -21.69 -31.95
CA MET A 241 -3.83 -21.01 -31.41
C MET A 241 -4.14 -19.74 -30.62
N LEU A 242 -5.26 -19.05 -30.90
CA LEU A 242 -5.71 -17.87 -30.16
C LEU A 242 -6.43 -18.27 -28.86
N VAL A 243 -5.67 -18.91 -27.98
CA VAL A 243 -6.11 -19.34 -26.65
C VAL A 243 -5.18 -18.77 -25.59
N ARG A 244 -5.67 -18.68 -24.35
CA ARG A 244 -4.85 -18.28 -23.20
C ARG A 244 -3.62 -19.20 -23.08
N ASP A 245 -2.45 -18.57 -23.05
CA ASP A 245 -1.16 -19.21 -22.79
C ASP A 245 -0.84 -20.40 -23.70
N TYR A 246 -1.03 -20.21 -25.02
CA TYR A 246 -0.68 -21.21 -26.02
C TYR A 246 0.78 -21.68 -25.86
N GLU A 247 0.97 -23.00 -25.76
CA GLU A 247 2.27 -23.69 -25.55
C GLU A 247 3.10 -23.15 -24.36
N GLN A 248 2.45 -22.58 -23.32
CA GLN A 248 3.08 -22.02 -22.12
C GLN A 248 4.10 -20.90 -22.42
N THR A 249 3.83 -20.12 -23.46
CA THR A 249 4.69 -19.00 -23.88
C THR A 249 4.77 -17.86 -22.87
N ASN A 250 3.83 -17.76 -21.92
CA ASN A 250 3.88 -16.80 -20.82
C ASN A 250 4.65 -17.32 -19.59
N SER A 251 5.31 -18.47 -19.69
CA SER A 251 6.14 -19.01 -18.60
C SER A 251 7.21 -18.00 -18.19
N LEU A 252 7.27 -17.70 -16.90
CA LEU A 252 8.16 -16.68 -16.33
C LEU A 252 9.63 -16.88 -16.74
N ALA A 253 10.09 -18.13 -16.83
CA ALA A 253 11.46 -18.47 -17.20
C ALA A 253 11.86 -17.98 -18.61
N LEU A 254 10.89 -17.73 -19.48
CA LEU A 254 11.10 -17.23 -20.84
C LEU A 254 11.22 -15.69 -20.90
N HIS A 255 11.06 -14.99 -19.78
CA HIS A 255 10.97 -13.51 -19.74
C HIS A 255 11.90 -12.86 -18.71
N THR A 256 12.70 -13.62 -17.95
CA THR A 256 13.49 -13.08 -16.82
C THR A 256 14.93 -12.69 -17.15
N GLU A 257 15.51 -13.17 -18.25
CA GLU A 257 16.94 -12.98 -18.52
C GLU A 257 17.24 -11.69 -19.27
N CYS A 258 16.43 -11.33 -20.27
CA CYS A 258 16.56 -10.09 -21.03
C CYS A 258 15.81 -8.93 -20.37
N ARG A 259 16.30 -7.70 -20.59
CA ARG A 259 15.62 -6.47 -20.17
C ARG A 259 14.49 -6.13 -21.14
N VAL A 260 14.66 -6.46 -22.42
CA VAL A 260 13.66 -6.27 -23.47
C VAL A 260 13.51 -7.56 -24.26
N GLY A 261 12.27 -7.98 -24.45
CA GLY A 261 11.93 -9.15 -25.26
C GLY A 261 12.08 -10.48 -24.54
N SER A 262 11.87 -11.54 -25.30
CA SER A 262 11.86 -12.94 -24.87
C SER A 262 12.73 -13.79 -25.81
N LYS A 263 12.53 -15.11 -25.78
CA LYS A 263 13.09 -16.06 -26.74
C LYS A 263 12.62 -15.73 -28.15
N GLU A 264 13.52 -15.78 -29.13
CA GLU A 264 13.21 -15.42 -30.53
C GLU A 264 12.11 -16.29 -31.13
N ALA A 265 12.06 -17.58 -30.78
CA ALA A 265 11.01 -18.48 -31.25
C ALA A 265 9.62 -18.07 -30.75
N VAL A 266 9.53 -17.56 -29.51
CA VAL A 266 8.28 -17.09 -28.91
C VAL A 266 7.84 -15.78 -29.54
N GLU A 267 8.77 -14.84 -29.73
CA GLU A 267 8.49 -13.56 -30.40
C GLU A 267 8.01 -13.78 -31.83
N ARG A 268 8.71 -14.61 -32.61
CA ARG A 268 8.31 -14.95 -33.99
C ARG A 268 6.90 -15.53 -34.08
N LEU A 269 6.50 -16.39 -33.14
CA LEU A 269 5.14 -16.93 -33.11
C LEU A 269 4.11 -15.82 -32.87
N HIS A 270 4.34 -14.94 -31.89
CA HIS A 270 3.41 -13.84 -31.58
C HIS A 270 3.32 -12.82 -32.72
N ASP A 271 4.44 -12.51 -33.36
CA ASP A 271 4.50 -11.62 -34.53
C ASP A 271 3.70 -12.21 -35.70
N GLU A 272 3.86 -13.51 -35.99
CA GLU A 272 3.09 -14.18 -37.04
C GLU A 272 1.61 -14.33 -36.69
N LEU A 273 1.25 -14.58 -35.42
CA LEU A 273 -0.15 -14.56 -34.96
C LEU A 273 -0.78 -13.18 -35.18
N ALA A 274 -0.09 -12.11 -34.79
CA ALA A 274 -0.55 -10.75 -34.99
C ALA A 274 -0.67 -10.39 -36.48
N ALA A 275 0.30 -10.82 -37.31
CA ALA A 275 0.25 -10.65 -38.76
C ALA A 275 -0.93 -11.41 -39.39
N ALA A 276 -1.18 -12.65 -38.97
CA ALA A 276 -2.28 -13.47 -39.47
C ALA A 276 -3.65 -12.87 -39.10
N VAL A 277 -3.81 -12.35 -37.88
CA VAL A 277 -5.05 -11.65 -37.46
C VAL A 277 -5.26 -10.38 -38.31
N LYS A 278 -4.22 -9.57 -38.52
CA LYS A 278 -4.28 -8.38 -39.38
C LYS A 278 -4.60 -8.73 -40.83
N HIS A 279 -4.02 -9.81 -41.35
CA HIS A 279 -4.28 -10.30 -42.71
C HIS A 279 -5.75 -10.69 -42.90
N LEU A 280 -6.33 -11.46 -41.97
CA LEU A 280 -7.76 -11.79 -42.00
C LEU A 280 -8.66 -10.57 -41.84
N ALA A 281 -8.27 -9.61 -40.99
CA ALA A 281 -9.02 -8.37 -40.80
C ALA A 281 -9.06 -7.51 -42.07
N GLY A 282 -7.97 -7.48 -42.85
CA GLY A 282 -7.86 -6.77 -44.13
C GLY A 282 -8.42 -7.50 -45.33
N ALA A 283 -8.81 -8.77 -45.20
CA ALA A 283 -9.30 -9.57 -46.32
C ALA A 283 -10.60 -8.99 -46.92
N PRO A 284 -10.75 -8.96 -48.26
CA PRO A 284 -11.96 -8.47 -48.91
C PRO A 284 -13.16 -9.39 -48.63
N CYS A 285 -14.37 -8.81 -48.58
CA CYS A 285 -15.59 -9.58 -48.29
C CYS A 285 -15.94 -10.63 -49.36
N ALA A 286 -15.33 -10.54 -50.55
CA ALA A 286 -15.49 -11.53 -51.62
C ALA A 286 -14.84 -12.88 -51.29
N SER A 287 -13.76 -12.88 -50.50
CA SER A 287 -13.00 -14.09 -50.16
C SER A 287 -13.40 -14.69 -48.81
N LEU A 288 -13.95 -13.87 -47.89
CA LEU A 288 -14.42 -14.32 -46.59
C LEU A 288 -15.62 -13.49 -46.15
N SER A 289 -16.68 -14.16 -45.70
CA SER A 289 -17.88 -13.46 -45.22
C SER A 289 -17.56 -12.63 -43.99
N TYR A 290 -18.10 -11.41 -43.92
CA TYR A 290 -17.99 -10.54 -42.75
C TYR A 290 -18.43 -11.26 -41.47
N ARG A 291 -19.51 -12.04 -41.54
CA ARG A 291 -20.08 -12.76 -40.40
C ARG A 291 -19.14 -13.85 -39.87
N GLU A 292 -18.54 -14.63 -40.76
CA GLU A 292 -17.60 -15.69 -40.38
C GLU A 292 -16.36 -15.11 -39.70
N ARG A 293 -15.85 -14.01 -40.23
CA ARG A 293 -14.73 -13.27 -39.65
C ARG A 293 -15.06 -12.70 -38.28
N LEU A 294 -16.22 -12.06 -38.15
CA LEU A 294 -16.66 -11.49 -36.88
C LEU A 294 -16.79 -12.58 -35.81
N GLN A 295 -17.43 -13.70 -36.14
CA GLN A 295 -17.57 -14.84 -35.23
C GLN A 295 -16.22 -15.41 -34.76
N LEU A 296 -15.23 -15.48 -35.66
CA LEU A 296 -13.88 -15.89 -35.28
C LEU A 296 -13.26 -14.92 -34.26
N PHE A 297 -13.36 -13.61 -34.50
CA PHE A 297 -12.76 -12.60 -33.62
C PHE A 297 -13.47 -12.49 -32.28
N GLU A 298 -14.80 -12.60 -32.25
CA GLU A 298 -15.57 -12.69 -31.00
C GLU A 298 -15.14 -13.91 -30.18
N ARG A 299 -15.05 -15.09 -30.82
CA ARG A 299 -14.60 -16.31 -30.12
C ARG A 299 -13.15 -16.20 -29.66
N ALA A 300 -12.25 -15.68 -30.49
CA ALA A 300 -10.86 -15.47 -30.12
C ALA A 300 -10.72 -14.49 -28.94
N SER A 301 -11.51 -13.41 -28.92
CA SER A 301 -11.55 -12.46 -27.80
C SER A 301 -11.97 -13.15 -26.50
N VAL A 302 -12.93 -14.08 -26.56
CA VAL A 302 -13.34 -14.87 -25.39
C VAL A 302 -12.25 -15.90 -25.00
N CYS A 303 -11.62 -16.58 -25.94
CA CYS A 303 -10.60 -17.60 -25.62
C CYS A 303 -9.29 -17.02 -25.06
N ILE A 304 -8.87 -15.86 -25.55
CA ILE A 304 -7.69 -15.14 -25.05
C ILE A 304 -8.04 -14.44 -23.73
N GLY A 305 -9.21 -13.81 -23.68
CA GLY A 305 -9.63 -12.91 -22.61
C GLY A 305 -8.94 -11.55 -22.68
N HIS A 306 -9.01 -10.79 -21.59
CA HIS A 306 -8.48 -9.44 -21.52
C HIS A 306 -7.27 -9.32 -20.58
N THR A 307 -6.39 -8.38 -20.91
CA THR A 307 -5.31 -7.95 -20.02
C THR A 307 -5.78 -6.80 -19.13
N ALA A 308 -5.45 -6.86 -17.84
CA ALA A 308 -5.67 -5.74 -16.91
C ALA A 308 -4.36 -5.25 -16.31
N LEU A 309 -4.23 -3.93 -16.14
CA LEU A 309 -3.16 -3.32 -15.35
C LEU A 309 -3.61 -3.20 -13.89
N CYS A 310 -2.90 -3.86 -12.97
CA CYS A 310 -3.19 -3.84 -11.54
C CYS A 310 -2.12 -3.05 -10.79
N LEU A 311 -2.52 -1.95 -10.15
CA LEU A 311 -1.68 -1.04 -9.39
C LEU A 311 -1.89 -1.30 -7.89
N SER A 312 -0.87 -1.85 -7.24
CA SER A 312 -0.87 -2.20 -5.81
C SER A 312 -0.74 -0.96 -4.92
N GLY A 313 -1.08 -1.10 -3.64
CA GLY A 313 -0.79 -0.08 -2.63
C GLY A 313 0.71 0.18 -2.43
N GLY A 314 1.02 1.27 -1.70
CA GLY A 314 2.40 1.63 -1.35
C GLY A 314 2.61 3.05 -0.83
N GLY A 315 1.54 3.73 -0.38
CA GLY A 315 1.60 5.11 0.08
C GLY A 315 2.18 6.05 -0.98
N SER A 316 3.14 6.90 -0.59
CA SER A 316 3.79 7.86 -1.49
C SER A 316 4.59 7.22 -2.63
N LEU A 317 5.03 5.96 -2.49
CA LEU A 317 5.76 5.24 -3.53
C LEU A 317 4.87 4.87 -4.73
N ALA A 318 3.55 4.95 -4.58
CA ALA A 318 2.61 4.67 -5.67
C ALA A 318 2.79 5.57 -6.90
N MET A 319 3.44 6.74 -6.74
CA MET A 319 3.78 7.60 -7.88
C MET A 319 4.73 6.92 -8.89
N TYR A 320 5.50 5.91 -8.49
CA TYR A 320 6.32 5.13 -9.43
C TYR A 320 5.49 4.39 -10.48
N HIS A 321 4.20 4.09 -10.21
CA HIS A 321 3.31 3.50 -11.20
C HIS A 321 3.17 4.37 -12.45
N LEU A 322 3.33 5.71 -12.33
CA LEU A 322 3.26 6.61 -13.49
C LEU A 322 4.34 6.30 -14.53
N GLY A 323 5.52 5.83 -14.14
CA GLY A 323 6.56 5.40 -15.09
C GLY A 323 6.18 4.13 -15.85
N VAL A 324 5.51 3.17 -15.18
CA VAL A 324 4.97 1.97 -15.83
C VAL A 324 3.87 2.34 -16.81
N VAL A 325 2.98 3.23 -16.40
CA VAL A 325 1.90 3.76 -17.24
C VAL A 325 2.48 4.49 -18.45
N GLN A 326 3.46 5.37 -18.25
CA GLN A 326 4.14 6.07 -19.33
C GLN A 326 4.69 5.09 -20.36
N ALA A 327 5.44 4.07 -19.92
CA ALA A 327 6.02 3.08 -20.81
C ALA A 327 4.96 2.30 -21.61
N LEU A 328 3.83 1.93 -20.97
CA LEU A 328 2.73 1.24 -21.64
C LEU A 328 2.00 2.11 -22.67
N ILE A 329 1.79 3.39 -22.36
CA ILE A 329 1.17 4.34 -23.29
C ILE A 329 2.10 4.61 -24.47
N GLU A 330 3.38 4.88 -24.23
CA GLU A 330 4.38 5.11 -25.28
C GLU A 330 4.61 3.88 -26.17
N ALA A 331 4.46 2.67 -25.61
CA ALA A 331 4.49 1.43 -26.37
C ALA A 331 3.18 1.13 -27.13
N GLY A 332 2.11 1.89 -26.89
CA GLY A 332 0.79 1.64 -27.48
C GLY A 332 0.11 0.37 -26.97
N THR A 333 0.49 -0.11 -25.78
CA THR A 333 0.01 -1.38 -25.19
C THR A 333 -0.75 -1.19 -23.87
N MET A 334 -1.14 0.06 -23.55
CA MET A 334 -1.89 0.37 -22.34
C MET A 334 -3.22 -0.41 -22.28
N PRO A 335 -3.42 -1.27 -21.26
CA PRO A 335 -4.65 -2.02 -21.12
C PRO A 335 -5.87 -1.11 -20.90
N ARG A 336 -7.02 -1.49 -21.48
CA ARG A 336 -8.29 -0.77 -21.26
C ARG A 336 -8.84 -0.96 -19.85
N ILE A 337 -8.52 -2.08 -19.21
CA ILE A 337 -8.97 -2.41 -17.86
C ILE A 337 -7.83 -2.08 -16.89
N VAL A 338 -8.10 -1.19 -15.94
CA VAL A 338 -7.15 -0.79 -14.90
C VAL A 338 -7.77 -1.05 -13.55
N SER A 339 -7.01 -1.60 -12.62
CA SER A 339 -7.41 -1.81 -11.23
C SER A 339 -6.40 -1.12 -10.31
N GLY A 340 -6.89 -0.38 -9.32
CA GLY A 340 -6.05 0.28 -8.33
C GLY A 340 -6.59 0.08 -6.90
N THR A 341 -5.68 -0.15 -5.97
CA THR A 341 -5.98 -0.26 -4.54
C THR A 341 -5.08 0.67 -3.75
N SER A 342 -5.60 1.38 -2.74
CA SER A 342 -4.83 2.28 -1.89
C SER A 342 -4.06 3.33 -2.71
N GLY A 343 -2.74 3.47 -2.51
CA GLY A 343 -1.89 4.34 -3.34
C GLY A 343 -2.01 4.07 -4.85
N GLY A 344 -2.23 2.82 -5.28
CA GLY A 344 -2.48 2.48 -6.69
C GLY A 344 -3.80 3.03 -7.21
N ALA A 345 -4.82 3.20 -6.34
CA ALA A 345 -6.08 3.84 -6.69
C ALA A 345 -5.89 5.34 -7.03
N ILE A 346 -4.89 6.01 -6.45
CA ILE A 346 -4.56 7.39 -6.80
C ILE A 346 -4.21 7.49 -8.29
N VAL A 347 -3.29 6.63 -8.74
CA VAL A 347 -2.84 6.60 -10.15
C VAL A 347 -3.93 6.07 -11.07
N ALA A 348 -4.69 5.06 -10.64
CA ALA A 348 -5.84 4.56 -11.40
C ALA A 348 -6.93 5.64 -11.58
N GLY A 349 -7.21 6.44 -10.57
CA GLY A 349 -8.13 7.58 -10.67
C GLY A 349 -7.64 8.65 -11.63
N VAL A 350 -6.33 8.92 -11.66
CA VAL A 350 -5.72 9.87 -12.62
C VAL A 350 -5.89 9.32 -14.04
N LEU A 351 -5.67 8.03 -14.24
CA LEU A 351 -5.92 7.33 -15.52
C LEU A 351 -7.40 7.31 -15.93
N ALA A 352 -8.34 7.38 -14.98
CA ALA A 352 -9.76 7.39 -15.31
C ALA A 352 -10.17 8.69 -16.02
N VAL A 353 -9.63 9.83 -15.57
CA VAL A 353 -10.08 11.16 -16.00
C VAL A 353 -9.22 11.81 -17.09
N ASN A 354 -8.08 11.21 -17.43
CA ASN A 354 -7.13 11.74 -18.42
C ASN A 354 -6.90 10.75 -19.58
N THR A 355 -6.92 11.25 -20.81
CA THR A 355 -6.59 10.53 -22.05
C THR A 355 -5.10 10.21 -22.15
N ASP A 356 -4.68 9.31 -23.04
CA ASP A 356 -3.26 8.98 -23.27
C ASP A 356 -2.42 10.24 -23.58
N GLN A 357 -2.97 11.16 -24.38
CA GLN A 357 -2.29 12.39 -24.77
C GLN A 357 -2.12 13.35 -23.59
N GLU A 358 -3.17 13.59 -22.80
CA GLU A 358 -3.12 14.41 -21.57
C GLU A 358 -2.14 13.79 -20.56
N MET A 359 -2.11 12.45 -20.46
CA MET A 359 -1.19 11.75 -19.56
C MET A 359 0.27 12.05 -19.88
N LEU A 360 0.68 11.95 -21.15
CA LEU A 360 2.07 12.15 -21.57
C LEU A 360 2.49 13.63 -21.61
N SER A 361 1.57 14.55 -21.87
CA SER A 361 1.87 15.98 -22.00
C SER A 361 1.89 16.69 -20.64
N ASP A 362 0.78 16.59 -19.88
CA ASP A 362 0.54 17.47 -18.75
C ASP A 362 0.62 16.75 -17.40
N ILE A 363 0.27 15.47 -17.34
CA ILE A 363 0.10 14.76 -16.07
C ILE A 363 1.39 14.10 -15.58
N ILE A 364 2.09 13.33 -16.43
CA ILE A 364 3.30 12.60 -16.03
C ILE A 364 4.48 13.57 -16.01
N GLN A 365 4.52 14.39 -14.95
CA GLN A 365 5.54 15.40 -14.72
C GLN A 365 6.10 15.26 -13.29
N ARG A 366 7.31 15.77 -13.06
CA ARG A 366 8.01 15.64 -11.77
C ARG A 366 7.27 16.30 -10.60
N ASP A 367 6.40 17.27 -10.89
CA ASP A 367 5.63 18.01 -9.90
C ASP A 367 4.32 17.33 -9.51
N ILE A 368 3.91 16.22 -10.14
CA ILE A 368 2.58 15.62 -9.98
C ILE A 368 2.19 15.29 -8.53
N ALA A 369 3.16 15.04 -7.64
CA ALA A 369 2.87 14.79 -6.24
C ALA A 369 2.62 16.07 -5.41
N VAL A 370 3.07 17.22 -5.92
CA VAL A 370 3.11 18.52 -5.24
C VAL A 370 2.48 19.66 -6.05
N ARG A 371 1.83 19.35 -7.18
CA ARG A 371 1.32 20.34 -8.13
C ARG A 371 0.34 21.34 -7.52
N TYR A 372 -0.50 20.89 -6.58
CA TYR A 372 -1.55 21.69 -5.97
C TYR A 372 -1.26 22.08 -4.52
N LEU A 373 -0.01 22.41 -4.19
CA LEU A 373 0.34 22.92 -2.86
C LEU A 373 -0.60 24.08 -2.45
N PRO A 374 -1.07 24.12 -1.18
CA PRO A 374 -0.63 23.30 -0.04
C PRO A 374 -1.26 21.89 0.04
N ASP A 375 -2.24 21.56 -0.79
CA ASP A 375 -2.94 20.26 -0.78
C ASP A 375 -2.07 19.19 -1.49
N ARG A 376 -1.31 18.43 -0.69
CA ARG A 376 -0.42 17.34 -1.16
C ARG A 376 -0.97 15.97 -0.76
N TRP A 377 -0.71 14.95 -1.57
CA TRP A 377 -1.16 13.56 -1.33
C TRP A 377 -0.75 13.00 0.04
N PHE A 378 0.50 13.24 0.43
CA PHE A 378 1.07 12.78 1.69
C PHE A 378 1.86 13.92 2.32
N PRO A 379 1.52 14.40 3.53
CA PRO A 379 2.27 15.42 4.26
C PRO A 379 3.77 15.08 4.44
N PRO A 380 4.65 16.07 4.70
CA PRO A 380 6.04 15.80 5.02
C PRO A 380 6.17 15.06 6.36
N LEU A 381 7.27 14.32 6.57
CA LEU A 381 7.49 13.49 7.76
C LEU A 381 7.22 14.20 9.10
N PRO A 382 7.66 15.46 9.34
CA PRO A 382 7.36 16.15 10.60
C PRO A 382 5.87 16.37 10.82
N GLN A 383 5.12 16.66 9.75
CA GLN A 383 3.67 16.85 9.82
C GLN A 383 2.94 15.52 10.03
N LEU A 384 3.41 14.44 9.42
CA LEU A 384 2.84 13.10 9.66
C LEU A 384 2.97 12.70 11.14
N LEU A 385 4.13 12.96 11.74
CA LEU A 385 4.37 12.69 13.17
C LEU A 385 3.47 13.56 14.05
N TYR A 386 3.37 14.87 13.75
CA TYR A 386 2.47 15.77 14.46
C TYR A 386 1.01 15.31 14.37
N ASN A 387 0.53 14.99 13.16
CA ASN A 387 -0.82 14.49 12.93
C ASN A 387 -1.07 13.17 13.66
N SER A 388 -0.08 12.26 13.67
CA SER A 388 -0.18 10.99 14.39
C SER A 388 -0.43 11.20 15.89
N VAL A 389 0.25 12.18 16.50
CA VAL A 389 0.12 12.49 17.93
C VAL A 389 -1.17 13.23 18.24
N VAL A 390 -1.58 14.18 17.39
CA VAL A 390 -2.71 15.08 17.66
C VAL A 390 -4.05 14.52 17.17
N LEU A 391 -4.08 13.96 15.96
CA LEU A 391 -5.31 13.51 15.30
C LEU A 391 -5.56 12.01 15.44
N GLY A 392 -4.54 11.24 15.85
CA GLY A 392 -4.55 9.78 15.86
C GLY A 392 -4.53 9.16 14.45
N SER A 393 -4.27 9.97 13.41
CA SER A 393 -4.14 9.54 12.02
C SER A 393 -3.00 10.31 11.34
N LEU A 394 -2.24 9.64 10.47
CA LEU A 394 -1.09 10.24 9.79
C LEU A 394 -1.51 11.37 8.82
N VAL A 395 -2.63 11.20 8.13
CA VAL A 395 -3.14 12.14 7.13
C VAL A 395 -4.52 12.63 7.54
N ASP A 396 -4.75 13.93 7.38
CA ASP A 396 -6.04 14.57 7.62
C ASP A 396 -6.99 14.31 6.43
N ASN A 397 -8.19 13.82 6.73
CA ASN A 397 -9.20 13.50 5.73
C ASN A 397 -9.65 14.73 4.94
N ASP A 398 -9.75 15.90 5.56
CA ASP A 398 -10.22 17.10 4.87
C ASP A 398 -9.18 17.60 3.87
N VAL A 399 -7.90 17.52 4.23
CA VAL A 399 -6.78 17.82 3.33
C VAL A 399 -6.78 16.83 2.16
N PHE A 400 -6.95 15.53 2.45
CA PHE A 400 -6.97 14.51 1.41
C PHE A 400 -8.19 14.66 0.48
N ALA A 401 -9.37 14.99 1.02
CA ALA A 401 -10.58 15.24 0.24
C ALA A 401 -10.46 16.47 -0.69
N ARG A 402 -9.79 17.54 -0.24
CA ARG A 402 -9.46 18.68 -1.10
C ARG A 402 -8.47 18.30 -2.18
N CYS A 403 -7.43 17.54 -1.82
CA CYS A 403 -6.43 17.04 -2.77
C CYS A 403 -7.11 16.21 -3.87
N THR A 404 -7.89 15.18 -3.53
CA THR A 404 -8.60 14.36 -4.52
C THR A 404 -9.53 15.19 -5.41
N ARG A 405 -10.22 16.20 -4.85
CA ARG A 405 -11.06 17.12 -5.63
C ARG A 405 -10.25 17.95 -6.64
N ARG A 406 -9.02 18.35 -6.32
CA ARG A 406 -8.14 19.08 -7.26
C ARG A 406 -7.66 18.21 -8.43
N TYR A 407 -7.37 16.94 -8.18
CA TYR A 407 -6.87 16.04 -9.24
C TYR A 407 -7.99 15.47 -10.12
N TYR A 408 -9.15 15.14 -9.56
CA TYR A 408 -10.21 14.43 -10.30
C TYR A 408 -11.45 15.27 -10.60
N GLY A 409 -11.59 16.43 -9.95
CA GLY A 409 -12.82 17.21 -9.97
C GLY A 409 -14.00 16.43 -9.37
N ASP A 410 -15.20 16.79 -9.80
CA ASP A 410 -16.45 16.11 -9.45
C ASP A 410 -16.90 15.16 -10.59
N THR A 411 -15.93 14.41 -11.14
CA THR A 411 -16.14 13.45 -12.24
C THR A 411 -16.62 12.09 -11.72
N THR A 412 -17.65 11.51 -12.35
CA THR A 412 -18.13 10.15 -12.05
C THR A 412 -17.37 9.07 -12.83
N PHE A 413 -17.50 7.80 -12.44
CA PHE A 413 -16.92 6.69 -13.22
C PHE A 413 -17.49 6.61 -14.63
N GLU A 414 -18.78 6.88 -14.80
CA GLU A 414 -19.43 6.89 -16.11
C GLU A 414 -18.91 8.03 -17.01
N GLU A 415 -18.78 9.24 -16.48
CA GLU A 415 -18.22 10.40 -17.19
C GLU A 415 -16.75 10.14 -17.59
N ALA A 416 -15.96 9.58 -16.68
CA ALA A 416 -14.58 9.20 -16.91
C ALA A 416 -14.45 8.13 -18.01
N TYR A 417 -15.30 7.09 -17.97
CA TYR A 417 -15.34 6.05 -19.00
C TYR A 417 -15.73 6.60 -20.37
N ARG A 418 -16.71 7.51 -20.43
CA ARG A 418 -17.11 8.17 -21.69
C ARG A 418 -15.98 9.00 -22.29
N LYS A 419 -15.15 9.64 -21.46
CA LYS A 419 -13.99 10.43 -21.92
C LYS A 419 -12.84 9.56 -22.42
N THR A 420 -12.46 8.53 -21.66
CA THR A 420 -11.20 7.80 -21.89
C THR A 420 -11.38 6.41 -22.52
N GLY A 421 -12.58 5.83 -22.44
CA GLY A 421 -12.85 4.44 -22.83
C GLY A 421 -12.19 3.39 -21.91
N ARG A 422 -11.55 3.80 -20.80
CA ARG A 422 -10.88 2.90 -19.86
C ARG A 422 -11.81 2.50 -18.73
N VAL A 423 -11.92 1.21 -18.49
CA VAL A 423 -12.64 0.66 -17.34
C VAL A 423 -11.70 0.67 -16.14
N VAL A 424 -11.81 1.72 -15.32
CA VAL A 424 -11.07 1.84 -14.07
C VAL A 424 -11.85 1.21 -12.93
N ASN A 425 -11.16 0.36 -12.17
CA ASN A 425 -11.68 -0.38 -11.02
C ASN A 425 -10.96 0.07 -9.76
N ILE A 426 -11.71 0.50 -8.75
CA ILE A 426 -11.17 0.88 -7.45
C ILE A 426 -11.75 -0.05 -6.39
N ASN A 427 -10.87 -0.70 -5.63
CA ASN A 427 -11.28 -1.64 -4.59
C ASN A 427 -11.42 -0.94 -3.22
N ILE A 428 -12.49 -1.24 -2.51
CA ILE A 428 -12.77 -0.76 -1.15
C ILE A 428 -13.38 -1.87 -0.29
N SER A 429 -13.29 -1.73 1.03
CA SER A 429 -13.91 -2.67 1.98
C SER A 429 -14.83 -1.93 2.96
N SER A 430 -15.91 -2.58 3.39
CA SER A 430 -16.78 -2.02 4.43
C SER A 430 -16.09 -1.97 5.79
N SER A 431 -16.31 -0.88 6.53
CA SER A 431 -15.70 -0.65 7.85
C SER A 431 -16.36 -1.39 9.03
N SER A 432 -17.47 -2.12 8.80
CA SER A 432 -18.38 -2.69 9.81
C SER A 432 -17.82 -2.79 11.24
N GLN A 433 -18.29 -1.90 12.12
CA GLN A 433 -18.14 -1.98 13.58
C GLN A 433 -19.27 -2.84 14.15
N GLY A 434 -19.29 -4.14 13.84
CA GLY A 434 -20.29 -5.06 14.37
C GLY A 434 -19.80 -6.49 14.22
N GLY A 435 -19.57 -7.16 15.34
CA GLY A 435 -19.02 -8.51 15.38
C GLY A 435 -19.77 -9.50 14.47
N SER A 436 -19.00 -10.34 13.79
CA SER A 436 -19.42 -11.52 13.00
C SER A 436 -20.01 -11.34 11.59
N GLY A 437 -20.01 -10.14 10.99
CA GLY A 437 -20.33 -9.98 9.56
C GLY A 437 -19.08 -10.09 8.68
N ALA A 438 -19.10 -10.92 7.63
CA ALA A 438 -18.03 -10.95 6.63
C ALA A 438 -17.82 -9.56 6.02
N ARG A 439 -16.58 -9.06 5.99
CA ARG A 439 -16.27 -7.77 5.34
C ARG A 439 -16.58 -7.87 3.84
N THR A 440 -17.57 -7.10 3.37
CA THR A 440 -17.87 -7.01 1.94
C THR A 440 -16.84 -6.12 1.25
N ALA A 441 -16.13 -6.68 0.27
CA ALA A 441 -15.30 -5.92 -0.66
C ALA A 441 -16.17 -5.45 -1.84
N LEU A 442 -16.08 -4.17 -2.19
CA LEU A 442 -16.73 -3.62 -3.38
C LEU A 442 -15.67 -3.21 -4.40
N LEU A 443 -15.90 -3.62 -5.64
CA LEU A 443 -15.13 -3.19 -6.80
C LEU A 443 -15.93 -2.13 -7.55
N LEU A 444 -15.53 -0.87 -7.38
CA LEU A 444 -16.21 0.29 -7.96
C LEU A 444 -15.68 0.56 -9.37
N ASN A 445 -16.57 0.63 -10.35
CA ASN A 445 -16.26 0.95 -11.73
C ASN A 445 -17.50 1.53 -12.46
N ALA A 446 -17.36 1.82 -13.74
CA ALA A 446 -18.43 2.38 -14.57
C ALA A 446 -19.65 1.45 -14.74
N LEU A 447 -19.52 0.14 -14.51
CA LEU A 447 -20.64 -0.82 -14.56
C LEU A 447 -21.31 -1.00 -13.20
N THR A 448 -20.53 -1.15 -12.14
CA THR A 448 -21.03 -1.47 -10.80
C THR A 448 -21.46 -0.23 -10.02
N ALA A 449 -20.86 0.93 -10.31
CA ALA A 449 -21.08 2.18 -9.59
C ALA A 449 -20.90 3.41 -10.50
N PRO A 450 -21.69 3.53 -11.59
CA PRO A 450 -21.50 4.57 -12.64
C PRO A 450 -21.52 5.99 -12.10
N HIS A 451 -22.41 6.27 -11.14
CA HIS A 451 -22.67 7.62 -10.61
C HIS A 451 -21.77 7.99 -9.42
N VAL A 452 -20.92 7.08 -8.95
CA VAL A 452 -19.98 7.37 -7.86
C VAL A 452 -18.85 8.27 -8.35
N LEU A 453 -18.50 9.26 -7.53
CA LEU A 453 -17.39 10.17 -7.82
C LEU A 453 -16.05 9.46 -7.63
N VAL A 454 -15.19 9.55 -8.65
CA VAL A 454 -13.84 8.95 -8.63
C VAL A 454 -13.04 9.45 -7.42
N ARG A 455 -13.14 10.75 -7.09
CA ARG A 455 -12.45 11.33 -5.92
C ARG A 455 -12.84 10.69 -4.60
N SER A 456 -14.11 10.30 -4.44
CA SER A 456 -14.61 9.68 -3.21
C SER A 456 -14.19 8.22 -3.13
N ALA A 457 -14.22 7.51 -4.25
CA ALA A 457 -13.73 6.13 -4.34
C ALA A 457 -12.23 6.03 -4.02
N VAL A 458 -11.40 6.93 -4.58
CA VAL A 458 -9.97 6.99 -4.26
C VAL A 458 -9.74 7.30 -2.77
N HIS A 459 -10.51 8.22 -2.19
CA HIS A 459 -10.41 8.55 -0.77
C HIS A 459 -10.74 7.33 0.10
N CYS A 460 -11.88 6.67 -0.12
CA CYS A 460 -12.24 5.44 0.58
C CYS A 460 -11.16 4.35 0.42
N SER A 461 -10.64 4.16 -0.80
CA SER A 461 -9.61 3.15 -1.06
C SER A 461 -8.29 3.45 -0.35
N CYS A 462 -7.99 4.71 -0.04
CA CYS A 462 -6.79 5.09 0.71
C CYS A 462 -7.01 5.15 2.24
N SER A 463 -8.25 5.00 2.72
CA SER A 463 -8.61 5.08 4.14
C SER A 463 -8.19 3.85 4.95
N LEU A 464 -6.87 3.64 5.07
CA LEU A 464 -6.29 2.60 5.92
C LEU A 464 -6.37 3.05 7.39
N PRO A 465 -6.95 2.25 8.32
CA PRO A 465 -6.91 2.53 9.75
C PRO A 465 -5.49 2.87 10.20
N THR A 466 -5.36 3.85 11.10
CA THR A 466 -4.11 4.51 11.54
C THR A 466 -3.48 5.50 10.55
N VAL A 467 -3.68 5.34 9.23
CA VAL A 467 -3.21 6.31 8.24
C VAL A 467 -4.24 7.40 8.01
N MET A 468 -5.49 7.01 7.76
CA MET A 468 -6.64 7.89 7.53
C MET A 468 -7.90 7.27 8.14
N LYS A 469 -8.84 8.10 8.58
CA LYS A 469 -10.13 7.62 9.11
C LYS A 469 -11.00 7.08 7.97
N ALA A 470 -11.92 6.17 8.30
CA ALA A 470 -12.92 5.67 7.36
C ALA A 470 -13.80 6.83 6.85
N THR A 471 -14.17 6.78 5.57
CA THR A 471 -14.91 7.88 4.91
C THR A 471 -16.09 7.33 4.11
N THR A 472 -17.01 8.21 3.72
CA THR A 472 -18.22 7.86 2.98
C THR A 472 -17.99 8.04 1.48
N LEU A 473 -18.62 7.17 0.69
CA LEU A 473 -18.67 7.33 -0.76
C LEU A 473 -19.64 8.46 -1.13
N LEU A 474 -19.35 9.15 -2.22
CA LEU A 474 -20.20 10.20 -2.76
C LEU A 474 -20.64 9.83 -4.18
N ALA A 475 -21.92 10.02 -4.46
CA ALA A 475 -22.49 9.86 -5.78
C ALA A 475 -23.09 11.17 -6.26
N LYS A 476 -23.02 11.39 -7.58
CA LYS A 476 -23.60 12.53 -8.26
C LYS A 476 -24.91 12.07 -8.89
N ASP A 477 -25.99 12.74 -8.55
CA ASP A 477 -27.29 12.49 -9.13
C ASP A 477 -27.28 12.90 -10.62
N PRO A 478 -27.65 11.99 -11.55
CA PRO A 478 -27.63 12.29 -12.98
C PRO A 478 -28.64 13.36 -13.41
N GLU A 479 -29.75 13.54 -12.70
CA GLU A 479 -30.80 14.49 -13.07
C GLU A 479 -30.56 15.88 -12.46
N THR A 480 -30.18 15.91 -11.18
CA THR A 480 -30.01 17.17 -10.44
C THR A 480 -28.57 17.68 -10.44
N GLY A 481 -27.60 16.81 -10.73
CA GLY A 481 -26.17 17.11 -10.58
C GLY A 481 -25.71 17.25 -9.13
N GLU A 482 -26.61 17.04 -8.16
CA GLU A 482 -26.33 17.19 -6.74
C GLU A 482 -25.47 16.04 -6.23
N ILE A 483 -24.51 16.33 -5.35
CA ILE A 483 -23.61 15.33 -4.77
C ILE A 483 -24.18 14.88 -3.43
N LYS A 484 -24.53 13.60 -3.33
CA LYS A 484 -25.11 12.98 -2.12
C LYS A 484 -24.24 11.81 -1.65
N PRO A 485 -24.26 11.45 -0.36
CA PRO A 485 -23.65 10.21 0.11
C PRO A 485 -24.21 9.01 -0.66
N TYR A 486 -23.34 8.14 -1.14
CA TYR A 486 -23.75 6.89 -1.78
C TYR A 486 -24.30 5.95 -0.72
N ALA A 487 -25.63 5.92 -0.59
CA ALA A 487 -26.33 5.06 0.34
C ALA A 487 -26.27 3.61 -0.18
N GLY A 488 -25.60 2.74 0.57
CA GLY A 488 -26.00 1.34 0.56
C GLY A 488 -27.33 1.24 1.30
N GLU A 489 -28.30 0.50 0.78
CA GLU A 489 -29.56 0.19 1.46
C GLU A 489 -29.28 -0.25 2.90
N GLY A 490 -29.54 0.65 3.86
CA GLY A 490 -29.24 0.44 5.26
C GLY A 490 -30.11 1.39 6.07
N ASN A 491 -31.10 0.82 6.76
CA ASN A 491 -32.15 1.50 7.52
C ASN A 491 -31.66 2.27 8.78
N THR A 492 -30.39 2.63 8.83
CA THR A 492 -29.76 3.37 9.94
C THR A 492 -29.33 4.71 9.39
N GLY A 493 -29.83 5.82 9.92
CA GLY A 493 -29.66 7.19 9.40
C GLY A 493 -28.23 7.74 9.29
N SER A 494 -27.20 6.91 9.24
CA SER A 494 -25.80 7.23 8.96
C SER A 494 -25.30 6.49 7.71
N ALA A 495 -24.66 7.22 6.79
CA ALA A 495 -24.10 6.65 5.57
C ALA A 495 -23.00 5.62 5.89
N PRO A 496 -22.90 4.50 5.13
CA PRO A 496 -21.89 3.47 5.38
C PRO A 496 -20.49 4.05 5.21
N GLN A 497 -19.61 3.74 6.17
CA GLN A 497 -18.20 4.11 6.11
C GLN A 497 -17.38 2.99 5.47
N TRP A 498 -16.40 3.39 4.66
CA TRP A 498 -15.55 2.50 3.88
C TRP A 498 -14.09 2.69 4.26
N ILE A 499 -13.32 1.62 4.14
CA ILE A 499 -11.87 1.55 4.38
C ILE A 499 -11.16 0.98 3.14
N ASP A 500 -9.83 1.03 3.20
CA ASP A 500 -8.93 0.54 2.16
C ASP A 500 -9.20 -0.92 1.76
N GLY A 501 -9.28 -1.17 0.44
CA GLY A 501 -9.56 -2.49 -0.13
C GLY A 501 -8.46 -3.54 0.09
N SER A 502 -7.24 -3.11 0.43
CA SER A 502 -6.11 -3.99 0.74
C SER A 502 -6.35 -4.90 1.95
N PHE A 503 -7.28 -4.55 2.85
CA PHE A 503 -7.69 -5.41 3.97
C PHE A 503 -8.36 -6.71 3.53
N THR A 504 -9.05 -6.70 2.40
CA THR A 504 -9.65 -7.90 1.83
C THR A 504 -8.72 -8.50 0.79
N GLN A 505 -8.36 -7.75 -0.25
CA GLN A 505 -7.54 -8.20 -1.37
C GLN A 505 -6.89 -6.98 -2.04
N ASP A 506 -5.56 -6.93 -2.12
CA ASP A 506 -4.84 -5.83 -2.81
C ASP A 506 -5.09 -5.86 -4.33
N ILE A 507 -5.27 -7.06 -4.91
CA ILE A 507 -5.57 -7.26 -6.34
C ILE A 507 -6.77 -8.21 -6.50
N PRO A 508 -7.97 -7.71 -6.84
CA PRO A 508 -9.20 -8.51 -6.91
C PRO A 508 -9.31 -9.30 -8.22
N ARG A 509 -8.44 -10.30 -8.41
CA ARG A 509 -8.34 -11.07 -9.67
C ARG A 509 -9.64 -11.76 -10.06
N ASP A 510 -10.32 -12.40 -9.10
CA ASP A 510 -11.53 -13.17 -9.36
C ASP A 510 -12.67 -12.25 -9.84
N ARG A 511 -12.87 -11.11 -9.17
CA ARG A 511 -13.88 -10.12 -9.56
C ARG A 511 -13.58 -9.48 -10.91
N LEU A 512 -12.31 -9.24 -11.24
CA LEU A 512 -11.91 -8.76 -12.57
C LEU A 512 -12.16 -9.82 -13.65
N SER A 513 -11.92 -11.09 -13.33
CA SER A 513 -12.24 -12.20 -14.22
C SER A 513 -13.75 -12.35 -14.43
N GLU A 514 -14.56 -12.21 -13.38
CA GLU A 514 -16.03 -12.31 -13.45
C GLU A 514 -16.66 -11.17 -14.26
N LEU A 515 -16.27 -9.92 -14.00
CA LEU A 515 -16.90 -8.75 -14.61
C LEU A 515 -16.39 -8.46 -16.03
N PHE A 516 -15.10 -8.71 -16.28
CA PHE A 516 -14.43 -8.26 -17.50
C PHE A 516 -13.64 -9.36 -18.20
N HIS A 517 -13.81 -10.62 -17.82
CA HIS A 517 -13.12 -11.76 -18.44
C HIS A 517 -11.59 -11.57 -18.53
N VAL A 518 -11.02 -11.01 -17.47
CA VAL A 518 -9.58 -10.78 -17.36
C VAL A 518 -8.85 -12.09 -17.11
N THR A 519 -8.01 -12.48 -18.05
CA THR A 519 -7.21 -13.70 -18.01
C THR A 519 -5.73 -13.42 -17.75
N GLN A 520 -5.29 -12.19 -18.01
CA GLN A 520 -3.90 -11.77 -17.89
C GLN A 520 -3.81 -10.48 -17.07
N THR A 521 -2.83 -10.40 -16.18
CA THR A 521 -2.65 -9.22 -15.32
C THR A 521 -1.22 -8.73 -15.38
N ILE A 522 -1.03 -7.46 -15.70
CA ILE A 522 0.23 -6.75 -15.49
C ILE A 522 0.15 -6.17 -14.07
N VAL A 523 1.00 -6.64 -13.16
CA VAL A 523 1.00 -6.18 -11.77
C VAL A 523 2.17 -5.22 -11.55
N SER A 524 1.87 -3.98 -11.18
CA SER A 524 2.87 -3.02 -10.72
C SER A 524 2.84 -2.95 -9.21
N GLN A 525 3.97 -3.27 -8.58
CA GLN A 525 4.07 -3.40 -7.12
C GLN A 525 5.24 -2.59 -6.61
N VAL A 526 4.94 -1.59 -5.77
CA VAL A 526 5.92 -0.62 -5.24
C VAL A 526 6.26 -0.85 -3.78
N ASN A 527 5.58 -1.80 -3.14
CA ASN A 527 5.75 -2.15 -1.75
C ASN A 527 7.16 -2.72 -1.46
N PRO A 528 7.97 -2.07 -0.60
CA PRO A 528 9.37 -2.49 -0.37
C PRO A 528 9.54 -3.92 0.14
N HIS A 529 8.59 -4.42 0.94
CA HIS A 529 8.65 -5.78 1.51
C HIS A 529 8.55 -6.88 0.45
N VAL A 530 8.02 -6.57 -0.73
CA VAL A 530 7.85 -7.50 -1.84
C VAL A 530 9.19 -7.80 -2.49
N VAL A 531 10.08 -6.80 -2.56
CA VAL A 531 11.43 -6.95 -3.08
C VAL A 531 12.24 -7.96 -2.24
N LEU A 532 11.99 -8.04 -0.93
CA LEU A 532 12.65 -8.98 -0.02
C LEU A 532 12.14 -10.43 -0.20
N THR A 533 10.91 -10.60 -0.67
CA THR A 533 10.25 -11.92 -0.81
C THR A 533 10.27 -12.45 -2.25
N MET A 534 10.57 -11.61 -3.24
CA MET A 534 10.80 -12.05 -4.62
C MET A 534 12.03 -12.96 -4.69
N LYS A 535 11.79 -14.28 -4.73
CA LYS A 535 12.83 -15.26 -5.07
C LYS A 535 13.35 -14.95 -6.48
N ARG A 536 14.62 -14.52 -6.59
CA ARG A 536 15.35 -14.52 -7.86
C ARG A 536 15.42 -15.96 -8.36
N HIS A 537 14.60 -16.31 -9.34
CA HIS A 537 14.64 -17.63 -9.96
C HIS A 537 15.90 -17.72 -10.83
N SER A 538 16.99 -18.19 -10.22
CA SER A 538 18.26 -18.46 -10.88
C SER A 538 18.28 -19.89 -11.42
N ARG A 539 18.21 -20.03 -12.75
CA ARG A 539 18.86 -21.05 -13.61
C ARG A 539 18.84 -22.56 -13.29
N ARG A 540 18.07 -23.08 -12.34
CA ARG A 540 17.90 -24.54 -12.19
C ARG A 540 16.44 -24.93 -11.95
N ALA A 541 15.72 -25.10 -13.04
CA ALA A 541 14.64 -26.08 -13.08
C ALA A 541 15.08 -27.15 -14.10
N SER A 542 15.64 -28.24 -13.59
CA SER A 542 15.65 -29.51 -14.32
C SER A 542 14.20 -29.88 -14.70
N PRO A 543 13.96 -30.49 -15.88
CA PRO A 543 12.63 -30.85 -16.31
C PRO A 543 12.18 -32.08 -15.54
N THR A 544 11.55 -31.89 -14.39
CA THR A 544 10.63 -32.89 -13.84
C THR A 544 9.21 -32.34 -14.02
N PRO A 545 8.32 -33.05 -14.73
CA PRO A 545 6.94 -32.62 -14.84
C PRO A 545 6.32 -32.62 -13.43
N PRO A 546 5.58 -31.57 -13.03
CA PRO A 546 4.77 -31.67 -11.83
C PRO A 546 3.69 -32.73 -12.09
N MET A 547 3.85 -33.88 -11.44
CA MET A 547 2.77 -34.84 -11.24
C MET A 547 1.56 -34.06 -10.71
N GLY A 548 0.43 -34.21 -11.41
CA GLY A 548 -0.83 -33.58 -11.07
C GLY A 548 -1.19 -33.86 -9.62
N GLY A 549 -1.47 -32.79 -8.89
CA GLY A 549 -2.14 -32.82 -7.60
C GLY A 549 -3.25 -31.79 -7.65
N CYS A 550 -4.43 -32.21 -8.11
CA CYS A 550 -5.67 -31.56 -7.70
C CYS A 550 -5.70 -31.58 -6.17
N VAL A 551 -5.82 -30.40 -5.55
CA VAL A 551 -6.30 -30.29 -4.17
C VAL A 551 -7.38 -29.22 -4.17
N ASN A 552 -8.53 -29.64 -3.67
CA ASN A 552 -9.86 -29.00 -3.69
C ASN A 552 -9.90 -27.54 -3.26
#